data_AF-A0A317IAL7-F1
#
_entry.id   AF-A0A317IAL7-F1
#
_cell.length_a   1.000
_cell.length_b   1.000
_cell.length_c   1.000
_cell.angle_alpha   90.00
_cell.angle_beta   90.00
_cell.angle_gamma   90.00
#
_symmetry.space_group_name_H-M   'P 1'
#
loop_
_entity.id
_entity.type
_entity.pdbx_description
1 polymer ?
#
loop_
_entity_poly.entity_id
_entity_poly.type
_entity_poly.pdbx_seq_one_letter_code
_entity_poly.pdbx_strand_id
1 'polypeptide(L)'
;MKTMIRLVMVSATVTMLAFSALANTTWLSQDQCTQENKDAWYKTFIETYKTDQQAKAYDVAKKYIACTQEDTDQSKYLKKWVGAYEKAIRPGKLAQLLYTDHKYPEAYALGREILTDEPENVKVMVDLGANGYLIAKDKSLTPDALNYAKKALQLLGSGKTVDNWQPFKGADEASAYLNYTIGTLTLESDPSGALSYLIKAAQSETQLKKSPLPYAYIAAAYENGSYAKQFEEYTRLYKGKDETPESKLALANVNQIVDRMIDAYARAVAAAGGDAAYQAQKAQWTESLTTWYKYRHNDSPAGMNEMVASILTKPLPPEPTPITTLPASTPAATPASNSGNGTPAVASDKSVTPSTTNSGAKPTAPAAGTTTKPAGTKPASSTGPGRPKNQHPRN
;
A
#
# COMPACT_ATOMS: atom_id res chain seq x y z
N MET A 1 40.69 16.77 -25.08
CA MET A 1 40.47 17.84 -24.07
C MET A 1 39.27 17.46 -23.22
N LYS A 2 39.52 16.99 -22.00
CA LYS A 2 38.49 16.68 -20.99
C LYS A 2 38.23 17.97 -20.20
N THR A 3 37.31 18.82 -20.67
CA THR A 3 36.84 19.96 -19.88
C THR A 3 35.65 19.53 -19.05
N MET A 4 35.89 19.44 -17.73
CA MET A 4 34.90 19.27 -16.69
C MET A 4 33.74 20.28 -16.87
N ILE A 5 32.55 19.77 -17.15
CA ILE A 5 31.32 20.46 -16.79
C ILE A 5 31.27 20.38 -15.27
N ARG A 6 31.62 21.47 -14.58
CA ARG A 6 31.37 21.61 -13.14
C ARG A 6 29.85 21.70 -12.97
N LEU A 7 29.23 20.55 -12.72
CA LEU A 7 27.84 20.47 -12.30
C LEU A 7 27.79 21.04 -10.87
N VAL A 8 27.47 22.33 -10.76
CA VAL A 8 27.17 22.95 -9.47
C VAL A 8 25.85 22.31 -9.01
N MET A 9 25.89 21.52 -7.93
CA MET A 9 24.69 21.13 -7.20
C MET A 9 23.98 22.40 -6.75
N VAL A 10 22.94 22.80 -7.46
CA VAL A 10 22.04 23.86 -7.03
C VAL A 10 21.19 23.27 -5.91
N SER A 11 21.47 23.67 -4.67
CA SER A 11 20.53 23.53 -3.57
C SER A 11 19.26 24.31 -3.94
N ALA A 12 18.12 23.61 -3.96
CA ALA A 12 16.85 24.16 -4.38
C ALA A 12 16.32 25.20 -3.39
N THR A 13 16.62 26.48 -3.62
CA THR A 13 15.76 27.58 -3.20
C THR A 13 14.69 27.78 -4.27
N VAL A 14 13.52 27.18 -4.03
CA VAL A 14 12.31 27.36 -4.85
C VAL A 14 11.85 28.80 -4.71
N THR A 15 12.18 29.62 -5.70
CA THR A 15 11.53 30.93 -5.89
C THR A 15 10.45 30.70 -6.94
N MET A 16 9.19 30.59 -6.50
CA MET A 16 8.04 30.48 -7.40
C MET A 16 7.94 31.76 -8.25
N LEU A 17 8.40 31.68 -9.49
CA LEU A 17 7.96 32.57 -10.54
C LEU A 17 6.89 31.84 -11.35
N ALA A 18 5.64 32.22 -11.10
CA ALA A 18 4.51 31.83 -11.91
C ALA A 18 4.72 32.31 -13.35
N PHE A 19 4.99 31.37 -14.26
CA PHE A 19 4.91 31.62 -15.69
C PHE A 19 3.70 30.89 -16.27
N SER A 20 2.73 31.69 -16.68
CA SER A 20 1.53 31.31 -17.39
C SER A 20 1.87 30.67 -18.74
N ALA A 21 1.21 29.54 -19.02
CA ALA A 21 0.82 29.06 -20.35
C ALA A 21 1.93 28.90 -21.42
N LEU A 22 2.48 27.69 -21.51
CA LEU A 22 3.03 27.14 -22.75
C LEU A 22 1.88 26.54 -23.58
N ALA A 23 1.30 27.36 -24.46
CA ALA A 23 0.59 26.90 -25.64
C ALA A 23 0.85 27.94 -26.74
N ASN A 24 1.89 27.72 -27.55
CA ASN A 24 2.09 28.20 -28.93
C ASN A 24 3.58 28.02 -29.32
N THR A 25 3.92 26.86 -29.90
CA THR A 25 5.19 26.66 -30.64
C THR A 25 4.99 26.82 -32.15
N THR A 26 4.11 27.72 -32.57
CA THR A 26 3.95 28.09 -33.97
C THR A 26 4.03 29.61 -34.07
N TRP A 27 4.89 30.07 -34.99
CA TRP A 27 5.13 31.48 -35.36
C TRP A 27 6.09 32.28 -34.47
N LEU A 28 7.39 31.93 -34.51
CA LEU A 28 8.38 33.00 -34.54
C LEU A 28 8.16 33.73 -35.88
N SER A 29 7.56 34.92 -35.84
CA SER A 29 7.43 35.76 -37.02
C SER A 29 8.81 35.94 -37.67
N GLN A 30 8.89 35.74 -38.98
CA GLN A 30 10.15 35.75 -39.77
C GLN A 30 10.98 37.03 -39.53
N ASP A 31 10.30 38.12 -39.13
CA ASP A 31 10.87 39.41 -38.69
C ASP A 31 11.79 39.34 -37.47
N GLN A 32 11.73 38.28 -36.65
CA GLN A 32 12.62 38.14 -35.49
C GLN A 32 13.99 37.53 -35.82
N CYS A 33 14.18 36.98 -37.02
CA CYS A 33 15.42 36.30 -37.39
C CYS A 33 16.48 37.21 -38.05
N THR A 34 16.46 38.51 -37.75
CA THR A 34 17.48 39.47 -38.23
C THR A 34 18.87 39.12 -37.69
N GLN A 35 19.91 39.57 -38.39
CA GLN A 35 21.30 39.37 -37.95
C GLN A 35 21.54 40.00 -36.57
N GLU A 36 20.98 41.20 -36.34
CA GLU A 36 21.05 41.90 -35.05
C GLU A 36 20.50 41.06 -33.89
N ASN A 37 19.35 40.42 -34.08
CA ASN A 37 18.75 39.55 -33.06
C ASN A 37 19.59 38.30 -32.81
N LYS A 38 20.13 37.69 -33.87
CA LYS A 38 21.03 36.53 -33.74
C LYS A 38 22.27 36.89 -32.94
N ASP A 39 22.90 38.01 -33.25
CA ASP A 39 24.10 38.49 -32.55
C ASP A 39 23.78 38.80 -31.08
N ALA A 40 22.65 39.44 -30.80
CA ALA A 40 22.18 39.73 -29.45
C ALA A 40 21.91 38.44 -28.63
N TRP A 41 21.26 37.44 -29.23
CA TRP A 41 21.01 36.15 -28.57
C TRP A 41 22.30 35.39 -28.31
N TYR A 42 23.22 35.35 -29.28
CA TYR A 42 24.50 34.69 -29.10
C TYR A 42 25.36 35.38 -28.03
N LYS A 43 25.38 36.71 -28.02
CA LYS A 43 26.03 37.49 -26.96
C LYS A 43 25.43 37.15 -25.59
N THR A 44 24.10 37.18 -25.47
CA THR A 44 23.40 36.82 -24.23
C THR A 44 23.73 35.40 -23.79
N PHE A 45 23.80 34.46 -24.74
CA PHE A 45 24.21 33.08 -24.46
C PHE A 45 25.62 33.05 -23.85
N ILE A 46 26.61 33.69 -24.48
CA ILE A 46 28.01 33.70 -23.99
C ILE A 46 28.12 34.33 -22.60
N GLU A 47 27.31 35.36 -22.31
CA GLU A 47 27.27 36.01 -21.00
C GLU A 47 26.65 35.13 -19.91
N THR A 48 25.74 34.21 -20.26
CA THR A 48 24.91 33.50 -19.28
C THR A 48 25.17 32.00 -19.15
N TYR A 49 25.72 31.32 -20.17
CA TYR A 49 25.84 29.85 -20.20
C TYR A 49 26.75 29.21 -19.14
N LYS A 50 27.60 30.01 -18.48
CA LYS A 50 28.48 29.60 -17.38
C LYS A 50 28.08 30.18 -16.02
N THR A 51 26.94 30.84 -15.95
CA THR A 51 26.42 31.48 -14.74
C THR A 51 25.31 30.63 -14.13
N ASP A 52 24.64 31.15 -13.11
CA ASP A 52 23.36 30.65 -12.59
C ASP A 52 22.18 30.89 -13.54
N GLN A 53 22.33 31.76 -14.55
CA GLN A 53 21.32 32.07 -15.56
C GLN A 53 21.33 31.10 -16.78
N GLN A 54 21.68 29.83 -16.58
CA GLN A 54 21.73 28.87 -17.70
C GLN A 54 20.38 28.66 -18.40
N ALA A 55 19.26 28.81 -17.67
CA ALA A 55 17.93 28.79 -18.27
C ALA A 55 17.75 29.91 -19.32
N LYS A 56 18.24 31.12 -19.01
CA LYS A 56 18.25 32.23 -19.97
C LYS A 56 19.15 31.93 -21.16
N ALA A 57 20.32 31.34 -20.93
CA ALA A 57 21.22 30.89 -22.00
C ALA A 57 20.54 29.87 -22.94
N TYR A 58 19.79 28.93 -22.36
CA TYR A 58 19.01 27.94 -23.10
C TYR A 58 17.93 28.57 -23.97
N ASP A 59 17.16 29.50 -23.43
CA ASP A 59 16.08 30.16 -24.17
C ASP A 59 16.64 30.94 -25.38
N VAL A 60 17.70 31.72 -25.20
CA VAL A 60 18.30 32.48 -26.31
C VAL A 60 19.05 31.59 -27.30
N ALA A 61 19.66 30.49 -26.85
CA ALA A 61 20.28 29.51 -27.74
C ALA A 61 19.24 28.83 -28.64
N LYS A 62 18.07 28.47 -28.09
CA LYS A 62 16.97 27.91 -28.89
C LYS A 62 16.42 28.90 -29.91
N LYS A 63 16.25 30.17 -29.53
CA LYS A 63 15.84 31.23 -30.47
C LYS A 63 16.85 31.38 -31.61
N TYR A 64 18.14 31.39 -31.30
CA TYR A 64 19.21 31.43 -32.30
C TYR A 64 19.16 30.25 -33.26
N ILE A 65 19.05 29.02 -32.74
CA ILE A 65 18.99 27.79 -33.55
C ILE A 65 17.76 27.81 -34.47
N ALA A 66 16.59 28.21 -33.95
CA ALA A 66 15.35 28.28 -34.73
C ALA A 66 15.43 29.26 -35.91
N CYS A 67 16.23 30.32 -35.78
CA CYS A 67 16.45 31.33 -36.83
C CYS A 67 17.63 31.00 -37.77
N THR A 68 18.34 29.89 -37.56
CA THR A 68 19.55 29.55 -38.32
C THR A 68 19.32 28.27 -39.13
N GLN A 69 19.18 28.44 -40.45
CA GLN A 69 19.01 27.33 -41.40
C GLN A 69 20.34 26.63 -41.71
N GLU A 70 21.46 27.37 -41.61
CA GLU A 70 22.80 26.86 -41.91
C GLU A 70 23.53 26.26 -40.69
N ASP A 71 24.33 25.24 -40.94
CA ASP A 71 25.07 24.52 -39.90
C ASP A 71 26.47 25.14 -39.69
N THR A 72 26.49 26.40 -39.23
CA THR A 72 27.70 27.13 -38.84
C THR A 72 28.34 26.54 -37.58
N ASP A 73 29.59 26.89 -37.31
CA ASP A 73 30.27 26.45 -36.08
C ASP A 73 29.53 26.93 -34.82
N GLN A 74 28.94 28.14 -34.85
CA GLN A 74 28.11 28.64 -33.76
C GLN A 74 26.83 27.80 -33.59
N SER A 75 26.09 27.53 -34.67
CA SER A 75 24.82 26.79 -34.57
C SER A 75 25.05 25.33 -34.15
N LYS A 76 26.13 24.69 -34.62
CA LYS A 76 26.59 23.38 -34.15
C LYS A 76 26.93 23.38 -32.66
N TYR A 77 27.69 24.37 -32.21
CA TYR A 77 28.05 24.51 -30.79
C TYR A 77 26.80 24.69 -29.92
N LEU A 78 25.88 25.58 -30.31
CA LEU A 78 24.65 25.81 -29.58
C LEU A 78 23.75 24.56 -29.55
N LYS A 79 23.58 23.85 -30.67
CA LYS A 79 22.82 22.57 -30.70
C LYS A 79 23.40 21.57 -29.70
N LYS A 80 24.73 21.43 -29.66
CA LYS A 80 25.41 20.55 -28.70
C LYS A 80 25.20 21.00 -27.25
N TRP A 81 25.34 22.30 -26.98
CA TRP A 81 25.15 22.83 -25.63
C TRP A 81 23.69 22.68 -25.16
N VAL A 82 22.73 23.01 -26.03
CA VAL A 82 21.28 22.86 -25.77
C VAL A 82 20.95 21.41 -25.46
N GLY A 83 21.42 20.46 -26.26
CA GLY A 83 21.20 19.04 -26.00
C GLY A 83 21.82 18.57 -24.68
N ALA A 84 23.01 19.07 -24.32
CA ALA A 84 23.64 18.76 -23.04
C ALA A 84 22.88 19.37 -21.85
N TYR A 85 22.42 20.62 -21.98
CA TYR A 85 21.60 21.30 -20.99
C TYR A 85 20.27 20.57 -20.77
N GLU A 86 19.56 20.21 -21.86
CA GLU A 86 18.31 19.46 -21.80
C GLU A 86 18.50 18.13 -21.07
N LYS A 87 19.57 17.39 -21.39
CA LYS A 87 19.94 16.15 -20.68
C LYS A 87 20.17 16.40 -19.19
N ALA A 88 20.91 17.45 -18.83
CA ALA A 88 21.24 17.77 -17.45
C ALA A 88 20.01 18.13 -16.59
N ILE A 89 18.97 18.75 -17.17
CA ILE A 89 17.78 19.16 -16.43
C ILE A 89 16.69 18.09 -16.35
N ARG A 90 16.77 16.99 -17.12
CA ARG A 90 15.72 15.95 -17.16
C ARG A 90 15.38 15.38 -15.79
N PRO A 91 16.34 15.07 -14.88
CA PRO A 91 15.99 14.53 -13.56
C PRO A 91 15.12 15.48 -12.74
N GLY A 92 15.43 16.79 -12.77
CA GLY A 92 14.62 17.80 -12.09
C GLY A 92 13.23 17.94 -12.70
N LYS A 93 13.14 17.94 -14.03
CA LYS A 93 11.86 17.97 -14.75
C LYS A 93 11.01 16.72 -14.48
N LEU A 94 11.62 15.54 -14.42
CA LEU A 94 10.94 14.30 -14.08
C LEU A 94 10.32 14.38 -12.67
N ALA A 95 11.10 14.84 -11.69
CA ALA A 95 10.61 15.01 -10.32
C ALA A 95 9.44 16.02 -10.26
N GLN A 96 9.53 17.13 -10.98
CA GLN A 96 8.45 18.11 -11.09
C GLN A 96 7.17 17.47 -11.66
N LEU A 97 7.27 16.74 -12.77
CA LEU A 97 6.13 16.11 -13.44
C LEU A 97 5.45 15.06 -12.55
N LEU A 98 6.22 14.28 -11.78
CA LEU A 98 5.69 13.23 -10.91
C LEU A 98 5.07 13.78 -9.62
N TYR A 99 5.81 14.62 -8.90
CA TYR A 99 5.51 14.94 -7.51
C TYR A 99 4.79 16.27 -7.32
N THR A 100 4.84 17.17 -8.30
CA THR A 100 4.22 18.49 -8.21
C THR A 100 3.10 18.67 -9.22
N ASP A 101 3.36 18.39 -10.50
CA ASP A 101 2.38 18.63 -11.56
C ASP A 101 1.42 17.46 -11.75
N HIS A 102 1.78 16.27 -11.24
CA HIS A 102 1.04 15.00 -11.42
C HIS A 102 0.72 14.68 -12.90
N LYS A 103 1.60 15.08 -13.81
CA LYS A 103 1.54 14.84 -15.25
C LYS A 103 2.21 13.51 -15.58
N TYR A 104 1.56 12.42 -15.17
CA TYR A 104 2.15 11.09 -15.26
C TYR A 104 2.47 10.65 -16.70
N PRO A 105 1.60 10.83 -17.72
CA PRO A 105 1.94 10.43 -19.08
C PRO A 105 3.25 11.07 -19.58
N GLU A 106 3.43 12.37 -19.34
CA GLU A 106 4.64 13.11 -19.68
C GLU A 106 5.85 12.68 -18.85
N ALA A 107 5.65 12.41 -17.56
CA ALA A 107 6.70 11.89 -16.68
C ALA A 107 7.23 10.54 -17.17
N TYR A 108 6.34 9.60 -17.51
CA TYR A 108 6.72 8.28 -18.02
C TYR A 108 7.38 8.38 -19.40
N ALA A 109 6.92 9.29 -20.26
CA ALA A 109 7.59 9.56 -21.54
C ALA A 109 9.04 10.06 -21.34
N LEU A 110 9.24 11.05 -20.47
CA LEU A 110 10.58 11.55 -20.13
C LEU A 110 11.43 10.48 -19.43
N GLY A 111 10.82 9.70 -18.55
CA GLY A 111 11.47 8.57 -17.86
C GLY A 111 12.00 7.51 -18.82
N ARG A 112 11.22 7.13 -19.85
CA ARG A 112 11.66 6.23 -20.92
C ARG A 112 12.85 6.79 -21.68
N GLU A 113 12.85 8.09 -21.99
CA GLU A 113 13.96 8.75 -22.66
C GLU A 113 15.23 8.70 -21.81
N ILE A 114 15.14 9.03 -20.52
CA ILE A 114 16.30 8.96 -19.61
C ILE A 114 16.80 7.51 -19.51
N LEU A 115 15.92 6.53 -19.37
CA LEU A 115 16.30 5.12 -19.26
C LEU A 115 16.82 4.52 -20.58
N THR A 116 16.59 5.18 -21.71
CA THR A 116 17.23 4.80 -22.99
C THR A 116 18.71 5.19 -22.97
N ASP A 117 19.02 6.38 -22.46
CA ASP A 117 20.40 6.86 -22.29
C ASP A 117 21.10 6.17 -21.10
N GLU A 118 20.36 5.88 -20.03
CA GLU A 118 20.86 5.40 -18.74
C GLU A 118 20.01 4.20 -18.24
N PRO A 119 20.18 2.99 -18.81
CA PRO A 119 19.28 1.85 -18.59
C PRO A 119 19.30 1.25 -17.18
N GLU A 120 20.23 1.69 -16.34
CA GLU A 120 20.36 1.28 -14.94
C GLU A 120 20.19 2.46 -13.96
N ASN A 121 19.62 3.59 -14.40
CA ASN A 121 19.36 4.72 -13.52
C ASN A 121 18.30 4.35 -12.46
N VAL A 122 18.78 3.94 -11.28
CA VAL A 122 17.96 3.45 -10.17
C VAL A 122 16.98 4.51 -9.71
N LYS A 123 17.38 5.79 -9.65
CA LYS A 123 16.52 6.88 -9.18
C LYS A 123 15.30 7.05 -10.07
N VAL A 124 15.49 7.04 -11.39
CA VAL A 124 14.38 7.16 -12.34
C VAL A 124 13.42 5.97 -12.23
N MET A 125 13.94 4.74 -12.09
CA MET A 125 13.09 3.56 -11.91
C MET A 125 12.34 3.58 -10.58
N VAL A 126 12.99 4.03 -9.49
CA VAL A 126 12.35 4.22 -8.19
C VAL A 126 11.23 5.25 -8.29
N ASP A 127 11.50 6.41 -8.88
CA ASP A 127 10.51 7.49 -9.01
C ASP A 127 9.29 7.06 -9.83
N LEU A 128 9.50 6.47 -11.01
CA LEU A 128 8.42 5.98 -11.85
C LEU A 128 7.68 4.79 -11.21
N GLY A 129 8.40 3.85 -10.59
CA GLY A 129 7.82 2.68 -9.96
C GLY A 129 7.01 3.02 -8.70
N ALA A 130 7.56 3.85 -7.81
CA ALA A 130 6.93 4.17 -6.53
C ALA A 130 5.67 5.03 -6.68
N ASN A 131 5.53 5.78 -7.78
CA ASN A 131 4.30 6.53 -8.09
C ASN A 131 3.27 5.73 -8.90
N GLY A 132 3.60 4.49 -9.33
CA GLY A 132 2.73 3.70 -10.20
C GLY A 132 1.34 3.41 -9.62
N TYR A 133 1.18 3.35 -8.30
CA TYR A 133 -0.16 3.19 -7.69
C TYR A 133 -1.11 4.37 -7.97
N LEU A 134 -0.58 5.57 -8.26
CA LEU A 134 -1.37 6.79 -8.52
C LEU A 134 -2.01 6.80 -9.91
N ILE A 135 -1.52 5.96 -10.81
CA ILE A 135 -2.02 5.84 -12.19
C ILE A 135 -2.88 4.60 -12.41
N ALA A 136 -3.39 3.96 -11.34
CA ALA A 136 -4.19 2.73 -11.46
C ALA A 136 -5.42 2.86 -12.39
N LYS A 137 -5.92 4.09 -12.61
CA LYS A 137 -6.99 4.41 -13.56
C LYS A 137 -6.51 4.52 -15.02
N ASP A 138 -5.25 4.89 -15.23
CA ASP A 138 -4.63 4.94 -16.56
C ASP A 138 -3.91 3.62 -16.84
N LYS A 139 -4.69 2.65 -17.34
CA LYS A 139 -4.19 1.31 -17.63
C LYS A 139 -3.10 1.28 -18.71
N SER A 140 -2.93 2.37 -19.49
CA SER A 140 -1.91 2.43 -20.55
C SER A 140 -0.48 2.51 -20.00
N LEU A 141 -0.32 3.08 -18.80
CA LEU A 141 0.98 3.24 -18.13
C LEU A 141 1.31 2.11 -17.15
N THR A 142 0.32 1.28 -16.79
CA THR A 142 0.48 0.15 -15.84
C THR A 142 1.64 -0.79 -16.19
N PRO A 143 1.85 -1.23 -17.46
CA PRO A 143 2.96 -2.13 -17.78
C PRO A 143 4.33 -1.52 -17.46
N ASP A 144 4.53 -0.25 -17.82
CA ASP A 144 5.78 0.47 -17.55
C ASP A 144 6.01 0.63 -16.05
N ALA A 145 4.97 1.04 -15.32
CA ALA A 145 5.03 1.22 -13.87
C ALA A 145 5.41 -0.07 -13.13
N LEU A 146 4.78 -1.19 -13.51
CA LEU A 146 5.10 -2.51 -12.96
C LEU A 146 6.53 -2.93 -13.29
N ASN A 147 6.98 -2.72 -14.53
CA ASN A 147 8.33 -3.05 -14.96
C ASN A 147 9.38 -2.26 -14.17
N TYR A 148 9.20 -0.93 -14.06
CA TYR A 148 10.10 -0.08 -13.30
C TYR A 148 10.09 -0.39 -11.81
N ALA A 149 8.91 -0.66 -11.23
CA ALA A 149 8.83 -1.01 -9.81
C ALA A 149 9.59 -2.31 -9.49
N LYS A 150 9.40 -3.35 -10.32
CA LYS A 150 10.09 -4.64 -10.17
C LYS A 150 11.59 -4.50 -10.37
N LYS A 151 12.01 -3.79 -11.43
CA LYS A 151 13.44 -3.59 -11.73
C LYS A 151 14.13 -2.74 -10.66
N ALA A 152 13.48 -1.71 -10.14
CA ALA A 152 13.98 -0.93 -9.01
C ALA A 152 14.19 -1.82 -7.78
N LEU A 153 13.19 -2.61 -7.36
CA LEU A 153 13.34 -3.53 -6.22
C LEU A 153 14.49 -4.53 -6.44
N GLN A 154 14.66 -5.05 -7.66
CA GLN A 154 15.77 -5.95 -7.99
C GLN A 154 17.13 -5.26 -7.83
N LEU A 155 17.28 -4.03 -8.34
CA LEU A 155 18.54 -3.28 -8.25
C LEU A 155 18.85 -2.86 -6.81
N LEU A 156 17.85 -2.45 -6.03
CA LEU A 156 18.01 -2.15 -4.62
C LEU A 156 18.40 -3.40 -3.83
N GLY A 157 17.75 -4.54 -4.11
CA GLY A 157 18.07 -5.82 -3.47
C GLY A 157 19.46 -6.36 -3.81
N SER A 158 20.07 -5.92 -4.92
CA SER A 158 21.46 -6.25 -5.26
C SER A 158 22.50 -5.28 -4.68
N GLY A 159 22.06 -4.31 -3.87
CA GLY A 159 22.93 -3.35 -3.19
C GLY A 159 23.19 -2.06 -3.98
N LYS A 160 22.53 -1.83 -5.12
CA LYS A 160 22.58 -0.52 -5.77
C LYS A 160 21.81 0.50 -4.93
N THR A 161 22.28 1.74 -4.94
CA THR A 161 21.69 2.86 -4.18
C THR A 161 21.47 4.08 -5.08
N VAL A 162 20.79 5.08 -4.53
CA VAL A 162 20.69 6.42 -5.12
C VAL A 162 21.36 7.43 -4.19
N ASP A 163 21.99 8.45 -4.76
CA ASP A 163 22.68 9.48 -3.96
C ASP A 163 21.69 10.40 -3.22
N ASN A 164 20.48 10.54 -3.74
CA ASN A 164 19.42 11.34 -3.16
C ASN A 164 18.08 10.60 -3.21
N TRP A 165 17.51 10.31 -2.05
CA TRP A 165 16.25 9.59 -1.90
C TRP A 165 15.00 10.45 -2.04
N GLN A 166 15.13 11.78 -2.03
CA GLN A 166 13.97 12.67 -2.04
C GLN A 166 13.02 12.38 -3.22
N PRO A 167 11.69 12.39 -2.97
CA PRO A 167 11.02 12.81 -1.73
C PRO A 167 10.92 11.71 -0.64
N PHE A 168 11.45 10.51 -0.89
CA PHE A 168 11.49 9.44 0.11
C PHE A 168 12.57 9.74 1.17
N LYS A 169 12.32 9.28 2.39
CA LYS A 169 13.28 9.36 3.51
C LYS A 169 14.46 8.41 3.36
N GLY A 170 14.33 7.39 2.51
CA GLY A 170 15.38 6.40 2.29
C GLY A 170 14.90 5.20 1.47
N ALA A 171 15.80 4.22 1.33
CA ALA A 171 15.56 2.99 0.57
C ALA A 171 14.35 2.19 1.05
N ASP A 172 14.12 2.14 2.36
CA ASP A 172 13.02 1.39 2.96
C ASP A 172 11.66 1.99 2.59
N GLU A 173 11.54 3.32 2.63
CA GLU A 173 10.31 4.00 2.24
C GLU A 173 10.05 3.85 0.74
N ALA A 174 11.07 4.05 -0.09
CA ALA A 174 10.97 3.80 -1.53
C ALA A 174 10.53 2.35 -1.81
N SER A 175 11.15 1.38 -1.15
CA SER A 175 10.81 -0.05 -1.29
C SER A 175 9.37 -0.35 -0.88
N ALA A 176 8.87 0.27 0.20
CA ALA A 176 7.47 0.12 0.61
C ALA A 176 6.50 0.60 -0.48
N TYR A 177 6.75 1.77 -1.08
CA TYR A 177 5.93 2.28 -2.18
C TYR A 177 6.07 1.45 -3.47
N LEU A 178 7.24 0.93 -3.77
CA LEU A 178 7.44 0.02 -4.92
C LEU A 178 6.63 -1.29 -4.74
N ASN A 179 6.69 -1.89 -3.55
CA ASN A 179 5.87 -3.06 -3.22
C ASN A 179 4.37 -2.70 -3.29
N TYR A 180 3.98 -1.54 -2.77
CA TYR A 180 2.59 -1.09 -2.82
C TYR A 180 2.08 -0.90 -4.25
N THR A 181 2.88 -0.29 -5.13
CA THR A 181 2.57 -0.19 -6.56
C THR A 181 2.38 -1.56 -7.18
N ILE A 182 3.33 -2.49 -6.99
CA ILE A 182 3.23 -3.83 -7.58
C ILE A 182 1.94 -4.51 -7.11
N GLY A 183 1.74 -4.56 -5.80
CA GLY A 183 0.55 -5.16 -5.20
C GLY A 183 -0.76 -4.56 -5.71
N THR A 184 -0.84 -3.22 -5.75
CA THR A 184 -2.06 -2.52 -6.20
C THR A 184 -2.34 -2.76 -7.68
N LEU A 185 -1.33 -2.66 -8.54
CA LEU A 185 -1.50 -2.78 -9.99
C LEU A 185 -1.72 -4.24 -10.45
N THR A 186 -1.32 -5.24 -9.66
CA THR A 186 -1.59 -6.66 -9.97
C THR A 186 -2.81 -7.22 -9.25
N LEU A 187 -3.42 -6.49 -8.30
CA LEU A 187 -4.50 -7.02 -7.47
C LEU A 187 -5.69 -7.57 -8.27
N GLU A 188 -6.06 -6.88 -9.35
CA GLU A 188 -7.21 -7.26 -10.18
C GLU A 188 -6.95 -8.51 -11.01
N SER A 189 -5.75 -8.63 -11.60
CA SER A 189 -5.40 -9.71 -12.53
C SER A 189 -4.77 -10.92 -11.86
N ASP A 190 -4.05 -10.71 -10.76
CA ASP A 190 -3.38 -11.74 -9.95
C ASP A 190 -3.43 -11.38 -8.45
N PRO A 191 -4.60 -11.53 -7.81
CA PRO A 191 -4.76 -11.21 -6.39
C PRO A 191 -3.86 -12.06 -5.49
N SER A 192 -3.54 -13.30 -5.90
CA SER A 192 -2.63 -14.16 -5.15
C SER A 192 -1.18 -13.64 -5.20
N GLY A 193 -0.70 -13.27 -6.39
CA GLY A 193 0.64 -12.69 -6.55
C GLY A 193 0.79 -11.30 -5.91
N ALA A 194 -0.29 -10.51 -5.88
CA ALA A 194 -0.32 -9.18 -5.26
C ALA A 194 -0.07 -9.21 -3.73
N LEU A 195 -0.57 -10.25 -3.06
CA LEU A 195 -0.67 -10.32 -1.61
C LEU A 195 0.66 -10.10 -0.89
N SER A 196 1.71 -10.81 -1.30
CA SER A 196 3.02 -10.72 -0.65
C SER A 196 3.63 -9.30 -0.73
N TYR A 197 3.39 -8.59 -1.83
CA TYR A 197 3.84 -7.20 -2.01
C TYR A 197 3.03 -6.24 -1.14
N LEU A 198 1.71 -6.41 -1.07
CA LEU A 198 0.84 -5.58 -0.22
C LEU A 198 1.19 -5.74 1.27
N ILE A 199 1.47 -6.97 1.72
CA ILE A 199 1.90 -7.25 3.10
C ILE A 199 3.23 -6.53 3.40
N LYS A 200 4.24 -6.66 2.52
CA LYS A 200 5.54 -5.97 2.69
C LYS A 200 5.38 -4.46 2.79
N ALA A 201 4.51 -3.88 1.95
CA ALA A 201 4.21 -2.45 2.01
C ALA A 201 3.56 -2.05 3.34
N ALA A 202 2.56 -2.81 3.81
CA ALA A 202 1.82 -2.53 5.04
C ALA A 202 2.62 -2.79 6.33
N GLN A 203 3.68 -3.60 6.27
CA GLN A 203 4.59 -3.85 7.40
C GLN A 203 5.67 -2.78 7.55
N SER A 204 5.94 -2.00 6.50
CA SER A 204 6.99 -0.98 6.51
C SER A 204 6.58 0.23 7.35
N GLU A 205 7.51 0.83 8.10
CA GLU A 205 7.25 2.02 8.96
C GLU A 205 7.12 3.33 8.14
N THR A 206 6.14 3.38 7.25
CA THR A 206 5.87 4.50 6.33
C THR A 206 4.46 5.05 6.53
N GLN A 207 4.09 6.09 5.76
CA GLN A 207 2.71 6.59 5.76
C GLN A 207 1.70 5.55 5.25
N LEU A 208 2.14 4.56 4.46
CA LEU A 208 1.27 3.47 3.99
C LEU A 208 0.71 2.67 5.16
N LYS A 209 1.51 2.40 6.20
CA LYS A 209 1.06 1.69 7.41
C LYS A 209 -0.05 2.42 8.17
N LYS A 210 -0.16 3.74 7.99
CA LYS A 210 -1.24 4.54 8.59
C LYS A 210 -2.47 4.64 7.68
N SER A 211 -2.32 4.34 6.40
CA SER A 211 -3.43 4.34 5.44
C SER A 211 -4.28 3.09 5.64
N PRO A 212 -5.63 3.19 5.52
CA PRO A 212 -6.47 2.01 5.51
C PRO A 212 -6.37 1.19 4.21
N LEU A 213 -5.91 1.80 3.11
CA LEU A 213 -5.94 1.18 1.78
C LEU A 213 -5.07 -0.09 1.65
N PRO A 214 -3.82 -0.14 2.12
CA PRO A 214 -3.04 -1.37 2.07
C PRO A 214 -3.74 -2.54 2.76
N TYR A 215 -4.37 -2.31 3.92
CA TYR A 215 -5.11 -3.34 4.63
C TYR A 215 -6.36 -3.81 3.87
N ALA A 216 -7.11 -2.87 3.28
CA ALA A 216 -8.25 -3.21 2.43
C ALA A 216 -7.84 -4.03 1.20
N TYR A 217 -6.71 -3.68 0.57
CA TYR A 217 -6.18 -4.42 -0.58
C TYR A 217 -5.67 -5.82 -0.18
N ILE A 218 -5.08 -5.98 0.99
CA ILE A 218 -4.72 -7.29 1.54
C ILE A 218 -5.97 -8.16 1.73
N ALA A 219 -7.04 -7.59 2.29
CA ALA A 219 -8.30 -8.30 2.46
C ALA A 219 -8.88 -8.74 1.11
N ALA A 220 -8.91 -7.84 0.12
CA ALA A 220 -9.37 -8.14 -1.24
C ALA A 220 -8.49 -9.19 -1.95
N ALA A 221 -7.17 -9.17 -1.71
CA ALA A 221 -6.23 -10.14 -2.27
C ALA A 221 -6.48 -11.56 -1.72
N TYR A 222 -6.74 -11.67 -0.41
CA TYR A 222 -7.16 -12.94 0.17
C TYR A 222 -8.50 -13.40 -0.39
N GLU A 223 -9.51 -12.51 -0.39
CA GLU A 223 -10.88 -12.83 -0.77
C GLU A 223 -10.98 -13.31 -2.23
N ASN A 224 -10.40 -12.53 -3.15
CA ASN A 224 -10.45 -12.82 -4.59
C ASN A 224 -9.33 -13.76 -5.07
N GLY A 225 -8.36 -14.05 -4.20
CA GLY A 225 -7.23 -14.93 -4.49
C GLY A 225 -7.40 -16.29 -3.83
N SER A 226 -6.69 -16.50 -2.72
CA SER A 226 -6.58 -17.82 -2.09
C SER A 226 -7.90 -18.33 -1.52
N TYR A 227 -8.74 -17.46 -0.93
CA TYR A 227 -10.05 -17.85 -0.42
C TYR A 227 -10.95 -18.36 -1.53
N ALA A 228 -11.15 -17.57 -2.59
CA ALA A 228 -12.02 -17.95 -3.71
C ALA A 228 -11.62 -19.32 -4.29
N LYS A 229 -10.32 -19.53 -4.55
CA LYS A 229 -9.78 -20.79 -5.08
C LYS A 229 -9.98 -21.97 -4.12
N GLN A 230 -9.58 -21.83 -2.86
CA GLN A 230 -9.64 -22.95 -1.91
C GLN A 230 -11.08 -23.29 -1.50
N PHE A 231 -11.95 -22.30 -1.39
CA PHE A 231 -13.36 -22.54 -1.05
C PHE A 231 -14.13 -23.17 -2.22
N GLU A 232 -13.83 -22.78 -3.47
CA GLU A 232 -14.36 -23.44 -4.66
C GLU A 232 -13.95 -24.91 -4.70
N GLU A 233 -12.67 -25.19 -4.47
CA GLU A 233 -12.15 -26.56 -4.43
C GLU A 233 -12.78 -27.39 -3.30
N TYR A 234 -12.86 -26.82 -2.09
CA TYR A 234 -13.57 -27.43 -0.97
C TYR A 234 -15.02 -27.77 -1.33
N THR A 235 -15.71 -26.82 -1.95
CA THR A 235 -17.10 -26.99 -2.38
C THR A 235 -17.22 -28.12 -3.40
N ARG A 236 -16.36 -28.15 -4.42
CA ARG A 236 -16.34 -29.17 -5.46
C ARG A 236 -16.08 -30.56 -4.90
N LEU A 237 -15.17 -30.68 -3.95
CA LEU A 237 -14.74 -31.96 -3.40
C LEU A 237 -15.65 -32.49 -2.29
N TYR A 238 -16.19 -31.63 -1.43
CA TYR A 238 -16.78 -32.06 -0.16
C TYR A 238 -18.22 -31.58 0.09
N LYS A 239 -18.73 -30.58 -0.65
CA LYS A 239 -20.09 -30.08 -0.38
C LYS A 239 -21.14 -31.16 -0.66
N GLY A 240 -22.03 -31.37 0.31
CA GLY A 240 -23.11 -32.36 0.21
C GLY A 240 -22.65 -33.81 0.37
N LYS A 241 -21.40 -34.03 0.78
CA LYS A 241 -20.86 -35.35 1.12
C LYS A 241 -20.71 -35.49 2.62
N ASP A 242 -20.52 -36.72 3.08
CA ASP A 242 -20.21 -37.00 4.48
C ASP A 242 -18.88 -36.36 4.87
N GLU A 243 -18.81 -35.89 6.11
CA GLU A 243 -17.64 -35.22 6.65
C GLU A 243 -16.50 -36.24 6.88
N THR A 244 -15.32 -35.97 6.31
CA THR A 244 -14.11 -36.79 6.46
C THR A 244 -13.00 -35.99 7.16
N PRO A 245 -11.93 -36.65 7.67
CA PRO A 245 -10.76 -35.94 8.18
C PRO A 245 -10.16 -34.96 7.14
N GLU A 246 -10.17 -35.33 5.87
CA GLU A 246 -9.69 -34.51 4.76
C GLU A 246 -10.59 -33.30 4.52
N SER A 247 -11.92 -33.47 4.57
CA SER A 247 -12.85 -32.34 4.44
C SER A 247 -12.69 -31.35 5.60
N LYS A 248 -12.50 -31.84 6.84
CA LYS A 248 -12.20 -31.00 8.00
C LYS A 248 -10.89 -30.24 7.83
N LEU A 249 -9.84 -30.91 7.36
CA LEU A 249 -8.54 -30.30 7.14
C LEU A 249 -8.60 -29.22 6.06
N ALA A 250 -9.28 -29.50 4.94
CA ALA A 250 -9.49 -28.53 3.87
C ALA A 250 -10.27 -27.30 4.37
N LEU A 251 -11.34 -27.51 5.13
CA LEU A 251 -12.11 -26.41 5.73
C LEU A 251 -11.29 -25.61 6.74
N ALA A 252 -10.46 -26.26 7.54
CA ALA A 252 -9.58 -25.58 8.49
C ALA A 252 -8.55 -24.68 7.78
N ASN A 253 -8.00 -25.13 6.65
CA ASN A 253 -7.12 -24.30 5.80
C ASN A 253 -7.86 -23.09 5.19
N VAL A 254 -9.09 -23.28 4.69
CA VAL A 254 -9.94 -22.16 4.25
C VAL A 254 -10.17 -21.16 5.39
N ASN A 255 -10.47 -21.66 6.59
CA ASN A 255 -10.72 -20.82 7.75
C ASN A 255 -9.48 -19.99 8.13
N GLN A 256 -8.26 -20.51 8.03
CA GLN A 256 -7.06 -19.70 8.26
C GLN A 256 -6.98 -18.49 7.34
N ILE A 257 -7.42 -18.62 6.08
CA ILE A 257 -7.48 -17.48 5.14
C ILE A 257 -8.55 -16.50 5.59
N VAL A 258 -9.73 -16.99 6.00
CA VAL A 258 -10.80 -16.13 6.52
C VAL A 258 -10.34 -15.36 7.75
N ASP A 259 -9.54 -15.95 8.65
CA ASP A 259 -8.96 -15.20 9.78
C ASP A 259 -8.07 -14.04 9.32
N ARG A 260 -7.30 -14.23 8.24
CA ARG A 260 -6.47 -13.16 7.66
C ARG A 260 -7.32 -12.08 6.99
N MET A 261 -8.42 -12.45 6.34
CA MET A 261 -9.39 -11.49 5.79
C MET A 261 -10.01 -10.65 6.90
N ILE A 262 -10.42 -11.28 8.00
CA ILE A 262 -10.98 -10.59 9.18
C ILE A 262 -9.96 -9.62 9.78
N ASP A 263 -8.72 -10.05 10.01
CA ASP A 263 -7.64 -9.18 10.51
C ASP A 263 -7.42 -7.98 9.57
N ALA A 264 -7.30 -8.22 8.26
CA ALA A 264 -7.07 -7.16 7.28
C ALA A 264 -8.23 -6.16 7.17
N TYR A 265 -9.49 -6.63 7.11
CA TYR A 265 -10.66 -5.73 7.13
C TYR A 265 -10.76 -4.95 8.45
N ALA A 266 -10.49 -5.60 9.59
CA ALA A 266 -10.48 -4.92 10.89
C ALA A 266 -9.43 -3.81 10.95
N ARG A 267 -8.23 -4.04 10.40
CA ARG A 267 -7.18 -3.01 10.28
C ARG A 267 -7.60 -1.88 9.35
N ALA A 268 -8.24 -2.18 8.22
CA ALA A 268 -8.74 -1.16 7.31
C ALA A 268 -9.79 -0.27 8.00
N VAL A 269 -10.75 -0.86 8.71
CA VAL A 269 -11.77 -0.12 9.48
C VAL A 269 -11.15 0.70 10.61
N ALA A 270 -10.20 0.14 11.34
CA ALA A 270 -9.50 0.82 12.43
C ALA A 270 -8.67 2.00 11.91
N ALA A 271 -7.87 1.79 10.86
CA ALA A 271 -6.99 2.81 10.28
C ALA A 271 -7.77 3.93 9.59
N ALA A 272 -8.95 3.64 9.03
CA ALA A 272 -9.83 4.66 8.47
C ALA A 272 -10.33 5.65 9.55
N GLY A 273 -10.46 5.19 10.80
CA GLY A 273 -10.84 6.05 11.93
C GLY A 273 -12.08 6.89 11.64
N GLY A 274 -12.00 8.18 11.94
CA GLY A 274 -13.04 9.17 11.63
C GLY A 274 -12.77 9.97 10.34
N ASP A 275 -11.83 9.56 9.50
CA ASP A 275 -11.42 10.33 8.32
C ASP A 275 -12.57 10.40 7.30
N ALA A 276 -12.95 11.63 6.91
CA ALA A 276 -14.00 11.89 5.95
C ALA A 276 -13.71 11.26 4.56
N ALA A 277 -12.43 11.20 4.17
CA ALA A 277 -12.02 10.67 2.87
C ALA A 277 -12.32 9.18 2.69
N TYR A 278 -12.48 8.44 3.79
CA TYR A 278 -12.68 6.99 3.78
C TYR A 278 -14.05 6.56 4.30
N GLN A 279 -15.00 7.47 4.60
CA GLN A 279 -16.27 7.08 5.24
C GLN A 279 -17.07 6.07 4.41
N ALA A 280 -17.16 6.27 3.10
CA ALA A 280 -17.90 5.37 2.20
C ALA A 280 -17.24 3.98 2.16
N GLN A 281 -15.92 3.93 2.01
CA GLN A 281 -15.17 2.68 1.95
C GLN A 281 -15.15 1.97 3.32
N LYS A 282 -15.06 2.72 4.42
CA LYS A 282 -15.12 2.18 5.78
C LYS A 282 -16.45 1.47 6.04
N ALA A 283 -17.57 2.01 5.55
CA ALA A 283 -18.86 1.34 5.65
C ALA A 283 -18.84 -0.02 4.93
N GLN A 284 -18.31 -0.07 3.70
CA GLN A 284 -18.16 -1.31 2.94
C GLN A 284 -17.22 -2.31 3.64
N TRP A 285 -16.08 -1.86 4.15
CA TRP A 285 -15.14 -2.72 4.88
C TRP A 285 -15.74 -3.24 6.19
N THR A 286 -16.57 -2.44 6.86
CA THR A 286 -17.28 -2.85 8.08
C THR A 286 -18.34 -3.92 7.77
N GLU A 287 -19.05 -3.80 6.65
CA GLU A 287 -20.00 -4.82 6.20
C GLU A 287 -19.30 -6.15 5.89
N SER A 288 -18.19 -6.10 5.14
CA SER A 288 -17.38 -7.29 4.84
C SER A 288 -16.80 -7.90 6.11
N LEU A 289 -16.25 -7.08 7.00
CA LEU A 289 -15.77 -7.51 8.32
C LEU A 289 -16.86 -8.22 9.10
N THR A 290 -18.05 -7.62 9.20
CA THR A 290 -19.18 -8.17 9.94
C THR A 290 -19.58 -9.54 9.38
N THR A 291 -19.64 -9.65 8.05
CA THR A 291 -19.99 -10.89 7.36
C THR A 291 -19.01 -12.01 7.68
N TRP A 292 -17.70 -11.77 7.49
CA TRP A 292 -16.67 -12.78 7.73
C TRP A 292 -16.49 -13.09 9.22
N TYR A 293 -16.63 -12.08 10.09
CA TYR A 293 -16.57 -12.26 11.53
C TYR A 293 -17.69 -13.18 12.01
N LYS A 294 -18.94 -12.91 11.63
CA LYS A 294 -20.10 -13.75 11.95
C LYS A 294 -19.96 -15.18 11.46
N TYR A 295 -19.46 -15.36 10.23
CA TYR A 295 -19.15 -16.69 9.69
C TYR A 295 -18.22 -17.48 10.60
N ARG A 296 -17.26 -16.81 11.26
CA ARG A 296 -16.31 -17.43 12.21
C ARG A 296 -16.75 -17.48 13.66
N HIS A 297 -17.80 -16.74 14.03
CA HIS A 297 -18.21 -16.52 15.42
C HIS A 297 -19.70 -16.84 15.64
N ASN A 298 -20.17 -17.97 15.13
CA ASN A 298 -21.54 -18.48 15.36
C ASN A 298 -22.64 -17.44 15.04
N ASP A 299 -22.49 -16.73 13.91
CA ASP A 299 -23.38 -15.65 13.46
C ASP A 299 -23.48 -14.45 14.43
N SER A 300 -22.56 -14.34 15.38
CA SER A 300 -22.51 -13.26 16.36
C SER A 300 -21.46 -12.21 16.00
N PRO A 301 -21.78 -10.90 16.12
CA PRO A 301 -20.80 -9.83 16.03
C PRO A 301 -20.12 -9.53 17.37
N ALA A 302 -20.44 -10.25 18.44
CA ALA A 302 -19.89 -10.00 19.77
C ALA A 302 -18.36 -10.15 19.77
N GLY A 303 -17.63 -9.15 20.29
CA GLY A 303 -16.17 -9.10 20.28
C GLY A 303 -15.55 -8.38 19.08
N MET A 304 -16.34 -8.06 18.05
CA MET A 304 -15.82 -7.44 16.82
C MET A 304 -15.29 -6.02 17.05
N ASN A 305 -15.98 -5.22 17.87
CA ASN A 305 -15.56 -3.84 18.15
C ASN A 305 -14.26 -3.81 18.98
N GLU A 306 -14.13 -4.72 19.95
CA GLU A 306 -12.93 -4.91 20.76
C GLU A 306 -11.73 -5.34 19.91
N MET A 307 -11.98 -6.21 18.92
CA MET A 307 -10.97 -6.57 17.93
C MET A 307 -10.53 -5.34 17.12
N VAL A 308 -11.46 -4.60 16.51
CA VAL A 308 -11.13 -3.38 15.74
C VAL A 308 -10.36 -2.37 16.58
N ALA A 309 -10.74 -2.16 17.84
CA ALA A 309 -10.07 -1.22 18.74
C ALA A 309 -8.62 -1.61 19.07
N SER A 310 -8.28 -2.91 19.05
CA SER A 310 -6.96 -3.41 19.44
C SER A 310 -6.08 -3.84 18.25
N ILE A 311 -6.63 -4.04 17.05
CA ILE A 311 -5.97 -4.75 15.96
C ILE A 311 -4.67 -4.08 15.48
N LEU A 312 -4.63 -2.75 15.46
CA LEU A 312 -3.45 -1.98 15.00
C LEU A 312 -2.27 -2.07 15.97
N THR A 313 -2.49 -2.49 17.22
CA THR A 313 -1.42 -2.74 18.19
C THR A 313 -0.73 -4.09 17.97
N LYS A 314 -1.33 -4.98 17.18
CA LYS A 314 -0.79 -6.30 16.87
C LYS A 314 0.01 -6.23 15.56
N PRO A 315 1.12 -6.97 15.43
CA PRO A 315 1.83 -7.08 14.15
C PRO A 315 0.89 -7.63 13.07
N LEU A 316 1.05 -7.17 11.83
CA LEU A 316 0.33 -7.73 10.69
C LEU A 316 0.77 -9.18 10.49
N PRO A 317 -0.15 -10.16 10.52
CA PRO A 317 0.21 -11.56 10.39
C PRO A 317 0.74 -11.86 8.97
N PRO A 318 1.67 -12.81 8.83
CA PRO A 318 2.10 -13.28 7.52
C PRO A 318 1.00 -14.12 6.85
N GLU A 319 1.24 -14.51 5.59
CA GLU A 319 0.39 -15.46 4.89
C GLU A 319 0.22 -16.76 5.69
N PRO A 320 -0.99 -17.36 5.67
CA PRO A 320 -1.25 -18.58 6.41
C PRO A 320 -0.46 -19.74 5.79
N THR A 321 0.21 -20.52 6.63
CA THR A 321 0.86 -21.77 6.20
C THR A 321 -0.17 -22.89 6.24
N PRO A 322 -0.44 -23.59 5.12
CA PRO A 322 -1.39 -24.69 5.12
C PRO A 322 -1.03 -25.76 6.15
N ILE A 323 -2.00 -26.16 6.96
CA ILE A 323 -1.86 -27.27 7.88
C ILE A 323 -2.07 -28.59 7.15
N THR A 324 -1.27 -29.59 7.55
CA THR A 324 -1.29 -30.95 6.99
C THR A 324 -1.92 -31.97 7.93
N THR A 325 -2.20 -31.57 9.18
CA THR A 325 -2.85 -32.40 10.19
C THR A 325 -3.85 -31.56 10.98
N LEU A 326 -4.93 -32.19 11.44
CA LEU A 326 -5.88 -31.53 12.34
C LEU A 326 -5.22 -31.37 13.72
N PRO A 327 -5.47 -30.25 14.43
CA PRO A 327 -5.04 -30.12 15.82
C PRO A 327 -5.62 -31.27 16.64
N ALA A 328 -4.80 -31.90 17.49
CA ALA A 328 -5.29 -32.95 18.37
C ALA A 328 -6.45 -32.41 19.21
N SER A 329 -7.61 -33.07 19.17
CA SER A 329 -8.72 -32.72 20.04
C SER A 329 -8.24 -32.90 21.48
N THR A 330 -8.08 -31.80 22.22
CA THR A 330 -7.79 -31.85 23.66
C THR A 330 -8.85 -32.75 24.30
N PRO A 331 -8.48 -33.87 24.94
CA PRO A 331 -9.46 -34.74 25.57
C PRO A 331 -10.28 -33.92 26.56
N ALA A 332 -11.60 -34.01 26.47
CA ALA A 332 -12.49 -33.43 27.46
C ALA A 332 -12.06 -33.95 28.83
N ALA A 333 -11.65 -33.06 29.74
CA ALA A 333 -11.29 -33.43 31.10
C ALA A 333 -12.47 -34.19 31.71
N THR A 334 -12.26 -35.46 32.02
CA THR A 334 -13.22 -36.27 32.76
C THR A 334 -13.49 -35.56 34.10
N PRO A 335 -14.74 -35.23 34.44
CA PRO A 335 -15.04 -34.63 35.73
C PRO A 335 -14.55 -35.59 36.83
N ALA A 336 -13.66 -35.11 37.69
CA ALA A 336 -13.27 -35.84 38.87
C ALA A 336 -14.51 -36.07 39.73
N SER A 337 -14.89 -37.33 39.89
CA SER A 337 -15.90 -37.76 40.86
C SER A 337 -15.33 -37.54 42.26
N ASN A 338 -15.66 -36.41 42.87
CA ASN A 338 -15.42 -36.17 44.29
C ASN A 338 -16.43 -37.01 45.10
N SER A 339 -16.03 -38.22 45.46
CA SER A 339 -16.61 -38.94 46.60
C SER A 339 -15.57 -38.97 47.71
N GLY A 340 -15.74 -38.09 48.69
CA GLY A 340 -14.84 -37.92 49.81
C GLY A 340 -15.60 -37.37 51.01
N ASN A 341 -16.33 -38.26 51.68
CA ASN A 341 -16.99 -38.02 52.95
C ASN A 341 -15.94 -38.23 54.07
N GLY A 342 -15.65 -37.19 54.86
CA GLY A 342 -14.71 -37.26 55.98
C GLY A 342 -14.67 -35.98 56.80
N THR A 343 -15.49 -35.94 57.85
CA THR A 343 -15.64 -34.88 58.87
C THR A 343 -14.48 -34.89 59.91
N PRO A 344 -14.39 -33.97 60.89
CA PRO A 344 -13.17 -33.18 61.12
C PRO A 344 -12.51 -33.43 62.48
N ALA A 345 -11.24 -33.02 62.62
CA ALA A 345 -10.59 -32.89 63.93
C ALA A 345 -10.14 -31.43 64.15
N VAL A 346 -10.62 -30.91 65.27
CA VAL A 346 -10.42 -29.58 65.84
C VAL A 346 -9.05 -29.50 66.51
N ALA A 347 -8.30 -28.42 66.30
CA ALA A 347 -7.40 -27.85 67.29
C ALA A 347 -7.21 -26.36 67.03
N SER A 348 -7.77 -25.57 67.94
CA SER A 348 -7.64 -24.13 68.08
C SER A 348 -6.26 -23.75 68.60
N ASP A 349 -5.68 -22.64 68.13
CA ASP A 349 -5.23 -21.61 69.07
C ASP A 349 -5.19 -20.20 68.48
N LYS A 350 -5.38 -19.25 69.38
CA LYS A 350 -5.81 -17.85 69.26
C LYS A 350 -4.69 -16.85 68.93
N SER A 351 -5.14 -15.62 68.61
CA SER A 351 -4.56 -14.29 68.97
C SER A 351 -4.14 -13.46 67.74
N VAL A 352 -4.42 -12.17 67.53
CA VAL A 352 -5.19 -11.09 68.18
C VAL A 352 -5.37 -10.00 67.08
N THR A 353 -6.53 -9.33 67.04
CA THR A 353 -6.86 -8.13 66.23
C THR A 353 -6.47 -6.84 67.00
N PRO A 354 -6.39 -5.62 66.43
CA PRO A 354 -7.63 -4.83 66.19
C PRO A 354 -7.63 -3.74 65.08
N SER A 355 -8.84 -3.49 64.55
CA SER A 355 -9.45 -2.20 64.12
C SER A 355 -8.90 -1.45 62.89
N THR A 356 -9.68 -0.74 62.03
CA THR A 356 -10.90 0.09 62.28
C THR A 356 -11.69 0.36 60.97
N THR A 357 -13.04 0.22 61.01
CA THR A 357 -14.15 1.08 60.47
C THR A 357 -14.12 1.69 59.04
N ASN A 358 -15.20 1.81 58.23
CA ASN A 358 -16.63 2.01 58.54
C ASN A 358 -17.58 1.80 57.31
N SER A 359 -18.82 1.32 57.59
CA SER A 359 -20.18 1.59 57.02
C SER A 359 -20.41 1.70 55.50
N GLY A 360 -21.34 0.96 54.85
CA GLY A 360 -22.82 0.85 55.03
C GLY A 360 -23.48 1.48 53.76
N ALA A 361 -24.51 0.99 53.06
CA ALA A 361 -25.68 0.17 53.39
C ALA A 361 -26.30 -0.50 52.12
N LYS A 362 -27.07 -1.59 52.36
CA LYS A 362 -28.10 -2.27 51.50
C LYS A 362 -29.50 -1.67 51.88
N PRO A 363 -30.70 -2.13 51.40
CA PRO A 363 -31.09 -3.07 50.34
C PRO A 363 -32.22 -2.52 49.41
N THR A 364 -32.64 -3.20 48.32
CA THR A 364 -33.73 -4.21 48.30
C THR A 364 -33.86 -4.91 46.94
N ALA A 365 -34.09 -6.22 46.98
CA ALA A 365 -34.66 -7.03 45.90
C ALA A 365 -36.20 -7.09 46.03
N PRO A 366 -36.94 -7.68 45.08
CA PRO A 366 -37.27 -9.10 45.26
C PRO A 366 -37.23 -9.95 43.98
N ALA A 367 -37.18 -11.26 44.23
CA ALA A 367 -37.07 -12.36 43.29
C ALA A 367 -38.42 -12.80 42.69
N ALA A 368 -38.36 -13.44 41.52
CA ALA A 368 -39.26 -14.52 41.15
C ALA A 368 -38.53 -15.47 40.19
N GLY A 369 -38.34 -16.71 40.63
CA GLY A 369 -37.84 -17.80 39.79
C GLY A 369 -38.99 -18.64 39.25
N THR A 370 -38.79 -19.22 38.08
CA THR A 370 -39.49 -20.43 37.65
C THR A 370 -38.52 -21.29 36.85
N THR A 371 -38.30 -22.49 37.36
CA THR A 371 -37.60 -23.62 36.78
C THR A 371 -38.45 -24.33 35.72
N THR A 372 -37.86 -24.62 34.56
CA THR A 372 -38.30 -25.72 33.69
C THR A 372 -37.10 -26.47 33.11
N LYS A 373 -37.13 -27.79 33.29
CA LYS A 373 -36.17 -28.82 32.84
C LYS A 373 -36.40 -29.14 31.34
N PRO A 374 -35.40 -29.61 30.58
CA PRO A 374 -35.36 -29.45 29.12
C PRO A 374 -36.08 -30.55 28.35
N ALA A 375 -36.74 -30.16 27.26
CA ALA A 375 -37.21 -31.07 26.22
C ALA A 375 -36.10 -31.21 25.17
N GLY A 376 -35.73 -32.45 24.87
CA GLY A 376 -34.72 -32.77 23.87
C GLY A 376 -35.14 -32.33 22.47
N THR A 377 -34.26 -31.57 21.82
CA THR A 377 -34.31 -31.31 20.38
C THR A 377 -33.10 -31.96 19.72
N LYS A 378 -33.45 -32.93 18.86
CA LYS A 378 -32.64 -33.58 17.83
C LYS A 378 -31.74 -32.55 17.09
N PRO A 379 -30.48 -32.88 16.75
CA PRO A 379 -29.63 -31.97 15.98
C PRO A 379 -30.27 -31.70 14.62
N ALA A 380 -30.51 -30.43 14.33
CA ALA A 380 -30.86 -29.97 12.99
C ALA A 380 -29.65 -30.22 12.07
N SER A 381 -29.91 -30.84 10.93
CA SER A 381 -28.96 -30.95 9.83
C SER A 381 -28.46 -29.56 9.45
N SER A 382 -27.18 -29.28 9.69
CA SER A 382 -26.55 -28.05 9.24
C SER A 382 -26.57 -28.02 7.71
N THR A 383 -27.37 -27.13 7.14
CA THR A 383 -27.16 -26.64 5.79
C THR A 383 -25.74 -26.08 5.73
N GLY A 384 -24.85 -26.76 5.02
CA GLY A 384 -23.45 -26.35 4.91
C GLY A 384 -23.34 -24.88 4.47
N PRO A 385 -22.33 -24.14 4.97
CA PRO A 385 -22.26 -22.71 4.74
C PRO A 385 -22.10 -22.42 3.25
N GLY A 386 -23.13 -21.80 2.65
CA GLY A 386 -23.01 -21.21 1.34
C GLY A 386 -22.04 -20.03 1.39
N ARG A 387 -21.36 -19.76 0.26
CA ARG A 387 -20.56 -18.55 0.08
C ARG A 387 -21.40 -17.32 0.48
N PRO A 388 -20.94 -16.44 1.39
CA PRO A 388 -21.62 -15.19 1.65
C PRO A 388 -21.76 -14.40 0.33
N LYS A 389 -22.96 -13.86 0.06
CA LYS A 389 -23.20 -13.09 -1.17
C LYS A 389 -22.33 -11.83 -1.14
N ASN A 390 -21.46 -11.72 -2.14
CA ASN A 390 -20.48 -10.63 -2.24
C ASN A 390 -21.16 -9.37 -2.82
N GLN A 391 -21.11 -8.24 -2.11
CA GLN A 391 -21.72 -6.95 -2.52
C GLN A 391 -20.68 -5.87 -2.85
N HIS A 392 -19.45 -6.24 -3.25
CA HIS A 392 -18.48 -5.24 -3.67
C HIS A 392 -18.74 -4.71 -5.09
N PRO A 393 -18.82 -3.38 -5.29
CA PRO A 393 -18.68 -2.81 -6.62
C PRO A 393 -17.26 -3.07 -7.13
N ARG A 394 -17.15 -3.60 -8.36
CA ARG A 394 -15.89 -3.56 -9.11
C ARG A 394 -15.59 -2.09 -9.39
N ASN A 395 -14.52 -1.56 -8.82
CA ASN A 395 -14.01 -0.21 -9.10
C ASN A 395 -13.26 -0.18 -10.42
#